data_AF-A0AAV1FA77-F1
#
_entry.id   AF-A0AAV1FA77-F1
#
_cell.length_a   1.000
_cell.length_b   1.000
_cell.length_c   1.000
_cell.angle_alpha   90.00
_cell.angle_beta   90.00
_cell.angle_gamma   90.00
#
_symmetry.space_group_name_H-M   'P 1'
#
loop_
_entity.id
_entity.type
_entity.pdbx_description
1 polymer ?
#
loop_
_entity_poly.entity_id
_entity_poly.type
_entity_poly.pdbx_seq_one_letter_code
_entity_poly.pdbx_strand_id
1 'polypeptide(L)'
;MRFYSVRFGCLLAFVCFVSLSWIKSIPHHEGSAIQLDLQTLYERLLAAEQLGVEVRKDLSNMLEELRNMSKAANNTHHTVNNTNDISTVTERRRQEHSDLHTQAILQPNIYAFLPHLAKHPESLTPNILLGQGRRGVSIVMGVPTVKREKESYLVSTLSSLLYSLTPSEKSDILIIIFVAESDLDYVRGVAEIISKNFPKDVQTGLLEVVAPSQYYYPNFTSLKETFGDSKDRVKWRTKQNLDFSFLMLYAQDKGTYYVQLEDDVVAKSDYLSTMKNFADKETSKDLLYLEFSQLGFIGKMFRTRDLPMISEFFLMFHRDKPIDWLLDHILWVKACNPEKDAKDCNTQKELLKKRYKPSLFQHVGVHSSLSGKLQPLKDKDFGTQALFRAHKNPPAELSTSLIHYQQHSLDRAYGGVDFFWATAPIKNDYILFNFSLPINITRSV
;
A
#
# COMPACT_ATOMS: atom_id res chain seq x y z
N MET A 1 -55.51 55.02 33.38
CA MET A 1 -54.96 55.90 32.33
C MET A 1 -53.87 55.11 31.61
N ARG A 2 -54.16 54.51 30.44
CA ARG A 2 -53.73 54.96 29.10
C ARG A 2 -52.30 55.55 29.09
N PHE A 3 -51.31 54.88 28.48
CA PHE A 3 -50.79 55.12 27.12
C PHE A 3 -49.62 54.15 26.75
N TYR A 4 -49.81 53.36 25.69
CA TYR A 4 -48.88 52.87 24.63
C TYR A 4 -47.42 52.52 24.97
N SER A 5 -46.88 51.31 24.75
CA SER A 5 -46.80 50.47 23.52
C SER A 5 -46.44 51.26 22.26
N VAL A 6 -45.15 51.43 21.94
CA VAL A 6 -44.63 51.68 20.55
C VAL A 6 -43.09 51.50 20.50
N ARG A 7 -42.34 51.58 21.61
CA ARG A 7 -40.86 51.65 21.54
C ARG A 7 -40.07 50.32 21.47
N PHE A 8 -40.70 49.15 21.57
CA PHE A 8 -39.97 47.87 21.50
C PHE A 8 -40.15 47.10 20.18
N GLY A 9 -41.21 47.39 19.41
CA GLY A 9 -41.44 46.76 18.10
C GLY A 9 -40.64 47.40 16.95
N CYS A 10 -40.34 48.69 17.02
CA CYS A 10 -39.59 49.39 15.95
C CYS A 10 -38.08 49.07 15.95
N LEU A 11 -37.51 48.65 17.09
CA LEU A 11 -36.11 48.24 17.18
C LEU A 11 -35.85 46.87 16.53
N LEU A 12 -36.81 45.94 16.60
CA LEU A 12 -36.71 44.63 15.96
C LEU A 12 -36.93 44.69 14.43
N ALA A 13 -37.76 45.61 13.94
CA ALA A 13 -37.94 45.80 12.50
C ALA A 13 -36.74 46.48 11.81
N PHE A 14 -36.01 47.36 12.50
CA PHE A 14 -34.84 48.03 11.95
C PHE A 14 -33.62 47.09 11.83
N VAL A 15 -33.45 46.16 12.78
CA VAL A 15 -32.34 45.18 12.72
C VAL A 15 -32.54 44.14 11.60
N CYS A 16 -33.78 43.77 11.28
CA CYS A 16 -34.08 42.87 10.15
C CYS A 16 -33.98 43.56 8.78
N PHE A 17 -34.26 44.86 8.66
CA PHE A 17 -34.09 45.58 7.39
C PHE A 17 -32.64 45.94 7.08
N VAL A 18 -31.81 46.21 8.09
CA VAL A 18 -30.38 46.48 7.88
C VAL A 18 -29.60 45.20 7.54
N SER A 19 -30.00 44.02 8.05
CA SER A 19 -29.37 42.75 7.68
C SER A 19 -29.76 42.23 6.29
N LEU A 20 -30.98 42.51 5.81
CA LEU A 20 -31.42 42.15 4.46
C LEU A 20 -30.92 43.11 3.37
N SER A 21 -30.51 44.33 3.73
CA SER A 21 -29.96 45.31 2.79
C SER A 21 -28.46 45.17 2.57
N TRP A 22 -27.74 44.50 3.48
CA TRP A 22 -26.31 44.20 3.31
C TRP A 22 -26.04 42.96 2.45
N ILE A 23 -27.02 42.07 2.28
CA ILE A 23 -26.90 40.87 1.44
C ILE A 23 -27.07 41.18 -0.06
N LYS A 24 -27.43 42.42 -0.45
CA LYS A 24 -27.55 42.83 -1.87
C LYS A 24 -26.54 43.90 -2.32
N SER A 25 -25.46 44.12 -1.57
CA SER A 25 -24.43 45.11 -1.91
C SER A 25 -22.99 44.61 -1.65
N ILE A 26 -22.74 43.31 -1.83
CA ILE A 26 -21.37 42.82 -1.98
C ILE A 26 -21.06 42.81 -3.48
N PRO A 27 -20.06 43.57 -3.96
CA PRO A 27 -19.62 43.46 -5.34
C PRO A 27 -19.08 42.04 -5.56
N HIS A 28 -19.51 41.39 -6.63
CA HIS A 28 -18.96 40.13 -7.12
C HIS A 28 -17.44 40.26 -7.27
N HIS A 29 -16.68 39.82 -6.28
CA HIS A 29 -15.21 39.74 -6.29
C HIS A 29 -14.73 38.30 -6.03
N GLU A 30 -15.48 37.30 -6.49
CA GLU A 30 -14.99 35.91 -6.56
C GLU A 30 -13.97 35.71 -7.69
N GLY A 31 -13.91 36.63 -8.67
CA GLY A 31 -12.93 36.55 -9.76
C GLY A 31 -11.50 36.90 -9.35
N SER A 32 -11.27 37.93 -8.51
CA SER A 32 -9.91 38.41 -8.26
C SER A 32 -9.13 37.56 -7.25
N ALA A 33 -9.78 36.98 -6.24
CA ALA A 33 -9.10 36.16 -5.24
C ALA A 33 -8.67 34.80 -5.81
N ILE A 34 -9.52 34.19 -6.65
CA ILE A 34 -9.21 32.94 -7.37
C ILE A 34 -8.16 33.21 -8.46
N GLN A 35 -8.23 34.33 -9.16
CA GLN A 35 -7.24 34.70 -10.17
C GLN A 35 -5.87 35.04 -9.57
N LEU A 36 -5.83 35.67 -8.38
CA LEU A 36 -4.58 35.92 -7.64
C LEU A 36 -3.95 34.62 -7.13
N ASP A 37 -4.75 33.67 -6.66
CA ASP A 37 -4.28 32.35 -6.21
C ASP A 37 -3.77 31.49 -7.39
N LEU A 38 -4.47 31.53 -8.53
CA LEU A 38 -4.05 30.84 -9.76
C LEU A 38 -2.76 31.44 -10.34
N GLN A 39 -2.61 32.77 -10.30
CA GLN A 39 -1.40 33.44 -10.77
C GLN A 39 -0.20 33.14 -9.86
N THR A 40 -0.43 33.08 -8.54
CA THR A 40 0.59 32.66 -7.56
C THR A 40 1.01 31.20 -7.78
N LEU A 41 0.05 30.32 -8.09
CA LEU A 41 0.32 28.93 -8.46
C LEU A 41 1.13 28.83 -9.76
N TYR A 42 0.81 29.65 -10.77
CA TYR A 42 1.51 29.68 -12.05
C TYR A 42 2.95 30.17 -11.89
N GLU A 43 3.18 31.21 -11.07
CA GLU A 43 4.53 31.70 -10.75
C GLU A 43 5.37 30.65 -10.00
N ARG A 44 4.76 29.93 -9.04
CA ARG A 44 5.43 28.81 -8.35
C ARG A 44 5.77 27.66 -9.28
N LEU A 45 4.89 27.34 -10.23
CA LEU A 45 5.14 26.32 -11.24
C LEU A 45 6.30 26.73 -12.16
N LEU A 46 6.32 27.97 -12.64
CA LEU A 46 7.40 28.52 -13.47
C LEU A 46 8.75 28.52 -12.73
N ALA A 47 8.76 28.90 -11.46
CA ALA A 47 9.95 28.84 -10.62
C ALA A 47 10.43 27.38 -10.43
N ALA A 48 9.50 26.44 -10.21
CA ALA A 48 9.84 25.02 -10.10
C ALA A 48 10.37 24.42 -11.40
N GLU A 49 9.84 24.84 -12.56
CA GLU A 49 10.37 24.43 -13.88
C GLU A 49 11.77 25.00 -14.12
N GLN A 50 12.02 26.26 -13.79
CA GLN A 50 13.35 26.87 -13.91
C GLN A 50 14.38 26.17 -13.02
N LEU A 51 14.02 25.91 -11.76
CA LEU A 51 14.82 25.08 -10.84
C LEU A 51 15.05 23.68 -11.42
N GLY A 52 14.04 23.06 -12.02
CA GLY A 52 14.17 21.75 -12.69
C GLY A 52 15.14 21.78 -13.87
N VAL A 53 15.16 22.85 -14.66
CA VAL A 53 16.10 23.05 -15.77
C VAL A 53 17.52 23.23 -15.24
N GLU A 54 17.70 24.00 -14.16
CA GLU A 54 19.00 24.22 -13.53
C GLU A 54 19.56 22.94 -12.91
N VAL A 55 18.75 22.21 -12.14
CA VAL A 55 19.12 20.89 -11.59
C VAL A 55 19.49 19.91 -12.71
N ARG A 56 18.75 19.90 -13.82
CA ARG A 56 19.06 19.05 -14.97
C ARG A 56 20.40 19.44 -15.62
N LYS A 57 20.71 20.73 -15.70
CA LYS A 57 21.98 21.23 -16.23
C LYS A 57 23.14 20.84 -15.30
N ASP A 58 22.97 21.02 -14.00
CA ASP A 58 23.97 20.63 -13.00
C ASP A 58 24.22 19.12 -13.01
N LEU A 59 23.16 18.32 -13.11
CA LEU A 59 23.29 16.87 -13.24
C LEU A 59 24.03 16.47 -14.53
N SER A 60 23.74 17.15 -15.65
CA SER A 60 24.47 16.93 -16.91
C SER A 60 25.95 17.28 -16.80
N ASN A 61 26.28 18.38 -16.14
CA ASN A 61 27.67 18.80 -15.92
C ASN A 61 28.42 17.80 -15.02
N MET A 62 27.80 17.34 -13.93
CA MET A 62 28.38 16.32 -13.06
C MET A 62 28.60 14.99 -13.79
N LEU A 63 27.66 14.57 -14.65
CA LEU A 63 27.82 13.36 -15.46
C LEU A 63 28.97 13.49 -16.47
N GLU A 64 29.17 14.67 -17.04
CA GLU A 64 30.27 14.95 -17.96
C GLU A 64 31.62 14.97 -17.23
N GLU A 65 31.66 15.53 -16.02
CA GLU A 65 32.83 15.52 -15.15
C GLU A 65 33.24 14.10 -14.74
N LEU A 66 32.27 13.27 -14.32
CA LEU A 66 32.50 11.85 -14.03
C LEU A 66 32.98 11.07 -15.27
N ARG A 67 32.47 11.41 -16.46
CA ARG A 67 32.91 10.81 -17.71
C ARG A 67 34.33 11.23 -18.09
N ASN A 68 34.72 12.46 -17.81
CA ASN A 68 36.09 12.94 -18.04
C ASN A 68 37.07 12.35 -17.02
N MET A 69 36.66 12.19 -15.76
CA MET A 69 37.46 11.50 -14.74
C MET A 69 37.68 10.02 -15.08
N SER A 70 36.67 9.32 -15.60
CA SER A 70 36.83 7.92 -16.01
C SER A 70 37.73 7.76 -17.25
N LYS A 71 37.69 8.72 -18.18
CA LYS A 71 38.63 8.78 -19.32
C LYS A 71 40.06 9.09 -18.88
N ALA A 72 40.24 10.00 -17.92
CA ALA A 72 41.56 10.31 -17.38
C ALA A 72 42.19 9.09 -16.67
N ALA A 73 41.39 8.33 -15.91
CA ALA A 73 41.83 7.09 -15.27
C ALA A 73 42.20 5.98 -16.27
N ASN A 74 41.50 5.89 -17.41
CA ASN A 74 41.81 4.91 -18.46
C ASN A 74 43.05 5.26 -19.29
N ASN A 75 43.40 6.55 -19.41
CA ASN A 75 44.59 6.98 -20.16
C ASN A 75 45.90 6.82 -19.37
N THR A 76 45.84 6.62 -18.05
CA THR A 76 47.02 6.39 -17.20
C THR A 76 47.51 4.94 -17.14
N HIS A 77 46.86 3.99 -17.84
CA HIS A 77 47.22 2.56 -17.79
C HIS A 77 47.99 2.00 -19.01
N HIS A 78 48.47 2.84 -19.92
CA HIS A 78 49.35 2.39 -21.01
C HIS A 78 50.65 3.18 -21.08
N THR A 79 51.60 2.85 -20.19
CA THR A 79 53.05 2.81 -20.46
C THR A 79 53.77 2.30 -19.21
N VAL A 80 54.10 1.00 -19.17
CA VAL A 80 55.14 0.46 -18.28
C VAL A 80 56.06 -0.41 -19.12
N ASN A 81 57.23 0.11 -19.46
CA ASN A 81 58.39 -0.66 -19.88
C ASN A 81 59.60 -0.19 -19.07
N ASN A 82 60.19 -1.14 -18.33
CA ASN A 82 61.56 -1.24 -17.83
C ASN A 82 62.31 0.02 -17.34
N THR A 83 62.71 0.05 -16.06
CA THR A 83 64.06 -0.32 -15.58
C THR A 83 64.23 -0.01 -14.08
N ASN A 84 65.11 -0.78 -13.44
CA ASN A 84 65.51 -0.72 -12.03
C ASN A 84 66.25 0.59 -11.70
N ASP A 85 66.05 1.19 -10.51
CA ASP A 85 67.10 1.24 -9.48
C ASP A 85 66.65 1.91 -8.17
N ILE A 86 67.33 1.51 -7.10
CA ILE A 86 67.05 1.81 -5.69
C ILE A 86 67.74 3.10 -5.23
N SER A 87 67.06 3.81 -4.32
CA SER A 87 67.53 4.80 -3.34
C SER A 87 67.87 6.22 -3.83
N THR A 88 67.12 7.22 -3.34
CA THR A 88 67.49 7.99 -2.14
C THR A 88 66.43 9.03 -1.80
N VAL A 89 66.28 9.21 -0.49
CA VAL A 89 65.41 10.15 0.21
C VAL A 89 65.94 11.57 0.01
N THR A 90 65.18 12.45 -0.65
CA THR A 90 64.93 13.86 -0.26
C THR A 90 64.20 14.59 -1.38
N GLU A 91 62.87 14.64 -1.32
CA GLU A 91 62.02 15.74 -1.82
C GLU A 91 60.55 15.42 -1.52
N ARG A 92 60.20 15.38 -0.23
CA ARG A 92 58.79 15.46 0.22
C ARG A 92 58.61 16.76 0.99
N ARG A 93 58.57 17.87 0.27
CA ARG A 93 58.11 19.15 0.81
C ARG A 93 57.62 20.06 -0.31
N ARG A 94 56.41 19.80 -0.80
CA ARG A 94 55.47 20.77 -1.41
C ARG A 94 54.26 20.03 -1.99
N GLN A 95 53.25 19.82 -1.15
CA GLN A 95 51.81 19.90 -1.45
C GLN A 95 51.03 19.24 -0.29
N GLU A 96 51.25 19.72 0.92
CA GLU A 96 50.23 19.69 1.96
C GLU A 96 49.64 21.09 1.96
N HIS A 97 48.54 21.30 1.24
CA HIS A 97 47.45 22.21 1.61
C HIS A 97 46.42 22.26 0.47
N SER A 98 45.15 22.08 0.87
CA SER A 98 43.92 22.24 0.08
C SER A 98 43.42 21.03 -0.69
N ASP A 99 43.28 19.88 -0.02
CA ASP A 99 42.06 19.09 -0.16
C ASP A 99 41.43 19.02 1.23
N LEU A 100 40.65 20.06 1.56
CA LEU A 100 39.67 19.91 2.62
C LEU A 100 38.69 18.86 2.08
N HIS A 101 38.92 17.60 2.44
CA HIS A 101 37.97 16.52 2.23
C HIS A 101 36.63 17.00 2.75
N THR A 102 35.76 17.43 1.84
CA THR A 102 34.32 17.36 2.06
C THR A 102 34.06 15.86 2.19
N GLN A 103 34.20 15.33 3.41
CA GLN A 103 33.71 14.00 3.73
C GLN A 103 32.22 14.06 3.46
N ALA A 104 31.82 13.63 2.27
CA ALA A 104 30.43 13.58 1.89
C ALA A 104 29.74 12.72 2.96
N ILE A 105 28.78 13.32 3.66
CA ILE A 105 27.99 12.61 4.65
C ILE A 105 27.27 11.49 3.88
N LEU A 106 27.69 10.25 4.11
CA LEU A 106 27.05 9.09 3.51
C LEU A 106 25.64 9.00 4.09
N GLN A 107 24.64 9.27 3.26
CA GLN A 107 23.25 9.08 3.66
C GLN A 107 23.00 7.57 3.80
N PRO A 108 22.43 7.12 4.94
CA PRO A 108 21.93 5.77 5.05
C PRO A 108 21.01 5.48 3.87
N ASN A 109 21.27 4.35 3.22
CA ASN A 109 20.45 3.87 2.12
C ASN A 109 20.20 2.38 2.32
N ILE A 110 19.37 1.78 1.48
CA ILE A 110 19.05 0.36 1.57
C ILE A 110 20.28 -0.56 1.60
N TYR A 111 21.41 -0.16 1.00
CA TYR A 111 22.65 -0.94 1.01
C TYR A 111 23.33 -0.98 2.38
N ALA A 112 23.03 -0.04 3.29
CA ALA A 112 23.50 -0.10 4.67
C ALA A 112 22.90 -1.29 5.43
N PHE A 113 21.64 -1.63 5.11
CA PHE A 113 20.92 -2.74 5.76
C PHE A 113 21.01 -4.05 4.96
N LEU A 114 21.15 -3.94 3.63
CA LEU A 114 21.21 -5.05 2.68
C LEU A 114 22.42 -4.89 1.73
N PRO A 115 23.66 -5.07 2.24
CA PRO A 115 24.87 -4.80 1.46
C PRO A 115 25.07 -5.74 0.27
N HIS A 116 24.43 -6.91 0.26
CA HIS A 116 24.50 -7.83 -0.88
C HIS A 116 23.87 -7.24 -2.15
N LEU A 117 22.91 -6.32 -2.01
CA LEU A 117 22.25 -5.65 -3.14
C LEU A 117 23.24 -4.80 -3.96
N ALA A 118 24.30 -4.27 -3.33
CA ALA A 118 25.32 -3.47 -4.03
C ALA A 118 26.10 -4.28 -5.07
N LYS A 119 26.08 -5.63 -4.97
CA LYS A 119 26.71 -6.53 -5.94
C LYS A 119 25.86 -6.74 -7.19
N HIS A 120 24.59 -6.35 -7.15
CA HIS A 120 23.58 -6.62 -8.16
C HIS A 120 22.74 -5.36 -8.38
N PRO A 121 23.14 -4.45 -9.29
CA PRO A 121 22.42 -3.20 -9.56
C PRO A 121 20.92 -3.38 -9.85
N GLU A 122 20.54 -4.50 -10.45
CA GLU A 122 19.18 -4.93 -10.79
C GLU A 122 18.37 -5.49 -9.60
N SER A 123 18.97 -5.62 -8.42
CA SER A 123 18.34 -6.26 -7.25
C SER A 123 17.15 -5.48 -6.69
N LEU A 124 17.09 -4.17 -6.94
CA LEU A 124 15.98 -3.29 -6.55
C LEU A 124 14.99 -3.02 -7.69
N THR A 125 15.27 -3.55 -8.89
CA THR A 125 14.34 -3.43 -10.02
C THR A 125 13.23 -4.46 -9.88
N PRO A 126 11.95 -4.05 -9.77
CA PRO A 126 10.85 -4.99 -9.68
C PRO A 126 10.65 -5.74 -10.99
N ASN A 127 10.37 -7.04 -10.89
CA ASN A 127 9.89 -7.84 -12.00
C ASN A 127 8.40 -7.59 -12.15
N ILE A 128 8.01 -6.69 -13.06
CA ILE A 128 6.61 -6.39 -13.35
C ILE A 128 6.12 -7.35 -14.43
N LEU A 129 5.16 -8.20 -14.08
CA LEU A 129 4.63 -9.25 -14.96
C LEU A 129 3.33 -8.81 -15.63
N LEU A 130 2.46 -8.16 -14.85
CA LEU A 130 1.21 -7.58 -15.30
C LEU A 130 1.11 -6.20 -14.70
N GLY A 131 0.72 -5.20 -15.50
CA GLY A 131 0.57 -3.84 -15.01
C GLY A 131 0.44 -2.83 -16.14
N GLN A 132 -0.27 -1.73 -15.87
CA GLN A 132 -0.36 -0.59 -16.77
C GLN A 132 0.35 0.65 -16.20
N GLY A 133 1.11 0.50 -15.11
CA GLY A 133 1.80 1.60 -14.45
C GLY A 133 0.86 2.65 -13.85
N ARG A 134 -0.34 2.23 -13.43
CA ARG A 134 -1.38 3.13 -12.87
C ARG A 134 -0.84 3.87 -11.64
N ARG A 135 -1.07 5.18 -11.59
CA ARG A 135 -0.63 6.11 -10.54
C ARG A 135 -1.71 7.15 -10.26
N GLY A 136 -1.58 7.88 -9.16
CA GLY A 136 -2.49 8.96 -8.79
C GLY A 136 -3.84 8.50 -8.24
N VAL A 137 -3.94 7.25 -7.79
CA VAL A 137 -5.16 6.73 -7.14
C VAL A 137 -5.22 7.17 -5.67
N SER A 138 -6.41 7.23 -5.10
CA SER A 138 -6.58 7.50 -3.68
C SER A 138 -5.98 6.37 -2.81
N ILE A 139 -6.19 5.11 -3.19
CA ILE A 139 -5.79 3.95 -2.38
C ILE A 139 -5.03 2.93 -3.22
N VAL A 140 -3.86 2.54 -2.74
CA VAL A 140 -3.06 1.41 -3.22
C VAL A 140 -3.14 0.29 -2.19
N MET A 141 -3.45 -0.93 -2.62
CA MET A 141 -3.48 -2.11 -1.74
C MET A 141 -2.35 -3.04 -2.09
N GLY A 142 -1.52 -3.40 -1.11
CA GLY A 142 -0.50 -4.42 -1.26
C GLY A 142 -1.01 -5.78 -0.78
N VAL A 143 -1.04 -6.77 -1.67
CA VAL A 143 -1.44 -8.15 -1.38
C VAL A 143 -0.24 -9.08 -1.67
N PRO A 144 0.59 -9.37 -0.67
CA PRO A 144 1.70 -10.31 -0.81
C PRO A 144 1.17 -11.75 -0.83
N THR A 145 1.72 -12.56 -1.73
CA THR A 145 1.42 -13.99 -1.86
C THR A 145 2.72 -14.78 -1.87
N VAL A 146 2.72 -15.93 -1.20
CA VAL A 146 3.85 -16.88 -1.15
C VAL A 146 3.40 -18.26 -1.57
N LYS A 147 4.35 -19.08 -2.03
CA LYS A 147 4.06 -20.46 -2.43
C LYS A 147 3.66 -21.29 -1.21
N ARG A 148 2.43 -21.80 -1.21
CA ARG A 148 1.90 -22.73 -0.20
C ARG A 148 1.86 -24.15 -0.76
N GLU A 149 2.00 -25.15 0.11
CA GLU A 149 1.96 -26.57 -0.26
C GLU A 149 0.55 -27.10 -0.54
N LYS A 150 -0.48 -26.52 0.12
CA LYS A 150 -1.84 -27.08 0.13
C LYS A 150 -2.83 -26.32 -0.74
N GLU A 151 -3.10 -25.06 -0.40
CA GLU A 151 -4.18 -24.26 -0.98
C GLU A 151 -3.69 -22.83 -1.21
N SER A 152 -4.22 -22.19 -2.27
CA SER A 152 -4.00 -20.77 -2.57
C SER A 152 -5.29 -20.00 -2.36
N TYR A 153 -5.21 -18.93 -1.56
CA TYR A 153 -6.35 -18.06 -1.22
C TYR A 153 -6.43 -16.80 -2.10
N LEU A 154 -5.43 -16.57 -2.94
CA LEU A 154 -5.28 -15.32 -3.68
C LEU A 154 -6.49 -14.97 -4.56
N VAL A 155 -7.02 -15.95 -5.32
CA VAL A 155 -8.14 -15.72 -6.24
C VAL A 155 -9.44 -15.41 -5.48
N SER A 156 -9.68 -16.06 -4.34
CA SER A 156 -10.86 -15.78 -3.51
C SER A 156 -10.75 -14.43 -2.83
N THR A 157 -9.57 -14.07 -2.32
CA THR A 157 -9.28 -12.75 -1.77
C THR A 157 -9.49 -11.63 -2.79
N LEU A 158 -8.93 -11.76 -4.00
CA LEU A 158 -9.12 -10.76 -5.06
C LEU A 158 -10.57 -10.67 -5.49
N SER A 159 -11.27 -11.81 -5.64
CA SER A 159 -12.71 -11.80 -5.90
C SER A 159 -13.47 -11.03 -4.82
N SER A 160 -13.17 -11.25 -3.53
CA SER A 160 -13.79 -10.52 -2.42
C SER A 160 -13.53 -9.02 -2.47
N LEU A 161 -12.28 -8.61 -2.73
CA LEU A 161 -11.88 -7.20 -2.82
C LEU A 161 -12.56 -6.48 -4.00
N LEU A 162 -12.76 -7.18 -5.13
CA LEU A 162 -13.32 -6.60 -6.35
C LEU A 162 -14.86 -6.63 -6.38
N TYR A 163 -15.48 -7.59 -5.68
CA TYR A 163 -16.91 -7.89 -5.78
C TYR A 163 -17.82 -6.68 -5.52
N SER A 164 -17.49 -5.87 -4.53
CA SER A 164 -18.35 -4.74 -4.11
C SER A 164 -17.95 -3.39 -4.70
N LEU A 165 -16.91 -3.31 -5.53
CA LEU A 165 -16.41 -2.04 -6.07
C LEU A 165 -17.30 -1.52 -7.18
N THR A 166 -17.72 -0.26 -7.04
CA THR A 166 -18.37 0.49 -8.12
C THR A 166 -17.38 0.85 -9.23
N PRO A 167 -17.84 1.21 -10.45
CA PRO A 167 -16.93 1.63 -11.53
C PRO A 167 -16.02 2.80 -11.16
N SER A 168 -16.53 3.79 -10.40
CA SER A 168 -15.75 4.93 -9.91
C SER A 168 -14.70 4.52 -8.88
N GLU A 169 -15.01 3.54 -8.04
CA GLU A 169 -14.05 2.99 -7.09
C GLU A 169 -12.97 2.18 -7.80
N LYS A 170 -13.34 1.40 -8.82
CA LYS A 170 -12.40 0.64 -9.66
C LYS A 170 -11.40 1.53 -10.41
N SER A 171 -11.77 2.77 -10.75
CA SER A 171 -10.83 3.73 -11.36
C SER A 171 -9.90 4.40 -10.35
N ASP A 172 -10.26 4.41 -9.06
CA ASP A 172 -9.56 5.16 -8.00
C ASP A 172 -8.95 4.23 -6.93
N ILE A 173 -8.55 3.04 -7.38
CA ILE A 173 -7.84 2.01 -6.61
C ILE A 173 -6.80 1.32 -7.50
N LEU A 174 -5.70 0.90 -6.89
CA LEU A 174 -4.73 -0.02 -7.45
C LEU A 174 -4.50 -1.16 -6.46
N ILE A 175 -4.54 -2.42 -6.92
CA ILE A 175 -4.19 -3.59 -6.12
C ILE A 175 -2.91 -4.19 -6.70
N ILE A 176 -1.86 -4.19 -5.91
CA ILE A 176 -0.55 -4.74 -6.25
C ILE A 176 -0.45 -6.13 -5.61
N ILE A 177 -0.47 -7.15 -6.44
CA ILE A 177 -0.16 -8.52 -6.06
C ILE A 177 1.36 -8.67 -6.07
N PHE A 178 1.95 -8.78 -4.89
CA PHE A 178 3.38 -9.04 -4.74
C PHE A 178 3.62 -10.53 -4.60
N VAL A 179 4.11 -11.17 -5.66
CA VAL A 179 4.53 -12.57 -5.61
C VAL A 179 5.89 -12.62 -4.94
N ALA A 180 5.90 -12.92 -3.65
CA ALA A 180 7.08 -12.88 -2.79
C ALA A 180 7.96 -14.13 -2.98
N GLU A 181 8.23 -14.50 -4.23
CA GLU A 181 9.02 -15.64 -4.65
C GLU A 181 10.04 -15.21 -5.71
N SER A 182 11.19 -15.88 -5.74
CA SER A 182 12.23 -15.66 -6.75
C SER A 182 12.18 -16.66 -7.91
N ASP A 183 11.40 -17.74 -7.77
CA ASP A 183 11.18 -18.76 -8.80
C ASP A 183 10.29 -18.17 -9.92
N LEU A 184 10.91 -17.84 -11.06
CA LEU A 184 10.24 -17.20 -12.18
C LEU A 184 9.10 -18.04 -12.78
N ASP A 185 9.18 -19.37 -12.73
CA ASP A 185 8.15 -20.22 -13.31
C ASP A 185 6.89 -20.21 -12.44
N TYR A 186 7.07 -20.28 -11.11
CA TYR A 186 5.97 -20.08 -10.18
C TYR A 186 5.35 -18.67 -10.32
N VAL A 187 6.21 -17.65 -10.39
CA VAL A 187 5.82 -16.24 -10.51
C VAL A 187 5.01 -15.98 -11.80
N ARG A 188 5.44 -16.55 -12.94
CA ARG A 188 4.65 -16.52 -14.19
C ARG A 188 3.33 -17.27 -14.07
N GLY A 189 3.32 -18.45 -13.45
CA GLY A 189 2.10 -19.22 -13.23
C GLY A 189 1.05 -18.44 -12.43
N VAL A 190 1.47 -17.70 -11.40
CA VAL A 190 0.56 -16.80 -10.66
C VAL A 190 0.01 -15.69 -11.56
N ALA A 191 0.85 -15.02 -12.35
CA ALA A 191 0.38 -14.01 -13.29
C ALA A 191 -0.61 -14.56 -14.33
N GLU A 192 -0.37 -15.75 -14.88
CA GLU A 192 -1.30 -16.40 -15.80
C GLU A 192 -2.67 -16.68 -15.14
N ILE A 193 -2.67 -17.17 -13.90
CA ILE A 193 -3.90 -17.37 -13.11
C ILE A 193 -4.65 -16.05 -12.94
N ILE A 194 -3.96 -14.97 -12.57
CA ILE A 194 -4.57 -13.65 -12.39
C ILE A 194 -5.11 -13.10 -13.72
N SER A 195 -4.33 -13.17 -14.80
CA SER A 195 -4.76 -12.73 -16.12
C SER A 195 -5.98 -13.50 -16.64
N LYS A 196 -6.09 -14.79 -16.32
CA LYS A 196 -7.21 -15.63 -16.74
C LYS A 196 -8.49 -15.34 -15.94
N ASN A 197 -8.37 -15.14 -14.62
CA ASN A 197 -9.53 -14.92 -13.76
C ASN A 197 -10.03 -13.45 -13.79
N PHE A 198 -9.13 -12.49 -13.98
CA PHE A 198 -9.43 -11.05 -13.90
C PHE A 198 -8.92 -10.26 -15.13
N PRO A 199 -9.24 -10.67 -16.37
CA PRO A 199 -8.65 -10.07 -17.56
C PRO A 199 -8.96 -8.56 -17.70
N LYS A 200 -10.19 -8.15 -17.34
CA LYS A 200 -10.60 -6.74 -17.40
C LYS A 200 -9.89 -5.88 -16.36
N ASP A 201 -9.75 -6.37 -15.14
CA ASP A 201 -9.12 -5.63 -14.05
C ASP A 201 -7.59 -5.50 -14.28
N VAL A 202 -6.95 -6.50 -14.92
CA VAL A 202 -5.57 -6.38 -15.42
C VAL A 202 -5.46 -5.38 -16.57
N GLN A 203 -6.33 -5.48 -17.58
CA GLN A 203 -6.30 -4.61 -18.76
C GLN A 203 -6.48 -3.14 -18.40
N THR A 204 -7.35 -2.84 -17.43
CA THR A 204 -7.57 -1.46 -16.96
C THR A 204 -6.44 -0.94 -16.06
N GLY A 205 -5.51 -1.79 -15.64
CA GLY A 205 -4.46 -1.44 -14.68
C GLY A 205 -4.93 -1.35 -13.24
N LEU A 206 -6.09 -1.93 -12.90
CA LEU A 206 -6.55 -2.05 -11.52
C LEU A 206 -5.72 -3.09 -10.76
N LEU A 207 -5.41 -4.22 -11.41
CA LEU A 207 -4.51 -5.24 -10.87
C LEU A 207 -3.12 -5.13 -11.49
N GLU A 208 -2.11 -5.23 -10.63
CA GLU A 208 -0.70 -5.27 -11.02
C GLU A 208 -0.03 -6.47 -10.33
N VAL A 209 0.76 -7.25 -11.07
CA VAL A 209 1.51 -8.39 -10.53
C VAL A 209 2.99 -8.09 -10.62
N VAL A 210 3.64 -8.06 -9.45
CA VAL A 210 5.07 -7.76 -9.32
C VAL A 210 5.76 -8.79 -8.46
N ALA A 211 7.04 -9.00 -8.72
CA ALA A 211 7.89 -9.92 -7.96
C ALA A 211 9.26 -9.27 -7.70
N PRO A 212 9.98 -9.70 -6.66
CA PRO A 212 11.31 -9.18 -6.42
C PRO A 212 12.31 -9.74 -7.45
N SER A 213 13.45 -9.09 -7.59
CA SER A 213 14.60 -9.66 -8.30
C SER A 213 15.09 -10.92 -7.57
N GLN A 214 15.67 -11.87 -8.30
CA GLN A 214 16.28 -13.07 -7.70
C GLN A 214 17.42 -12.75 -6.72
N TYR A 215 17.99 -11.55 -6.81
CA TYR A 215 19.07 -11.07 -5.95
C TYR A 215 18.60 -10.22 -4.75
N TYR A 216 17.29 -10.00 -4.61
CA TYR A 216 16.74 -9.14 -3.56
C TYR A 216 16.97 -9.73 -2.16
N TYR A 217 16.74 -11.03 -1.98
CA TYR A 217 16.85 -11.65 -0.67
C TYR A 217 18.31 -11.96 -0.27
N PRO A 218 18.70 -11.72 0.99
CA PRO A 218 20.00 -12.14 1.50
C PRO A 218 20.06 -13.66 1.71
N ASN A 219 21.26 -14.16 1.98
CA ASN A 219 21.41 -15.54 2.43
C ASN A 219 20.90 -15.71 3.88
N PHE A 220 19.79 -16.44 4.04
CA PHE A 220 19.14 -16.68 5.32
C PHE A 220 19.81 -17.75 6.21
N THR A 221 20.82 -18.49 5.73
CA THR A 221 21.44 -19.58 6.51
C THR A 221 22.16 -19.09 7.77
N SER A 222 22.60 -17.82 7.76
CA SER A 222 23.34 -17.17 8.84
C SER A 222 22.44 -16.49 9.89
N LEU A 223 21.11 -16.64 9.79
CA LEU A 223 20.20 -16.04 10.76
C LEU A 223 20.35 -16.71 12.13
N LYS A 224 20.46 -15.87 13.16
CA LYS A 224 20.52 -16.29 14.56
C LYS A 224 19.12 -16.59 15.07
N GLU A 225 18.97 -17.71 15.78
CA GLU A 225 17.72 -18.04 16.47
C GLU A 225 17.48 -17.08 17.64
N THR A 226 16.23 -16.60 17.76
CA THR A 226 15.81 -15.67 18.82
C THR A 226 14.41 -16.03 19.30
N PHE A 227 14.05 -15.60 20.50
CA PHE A 227 12.72 -15.82 21.10
C PHE A 227 12.29 -17.30 21.24
N GLY A 228 13.25 -18.23 21.17
CA GLY A 228 12.95 -19.67 21.15
C GLY A 228 12.34 -20.15 19.82
N ASP A 229 12.35 -19.33 18.78
CA ASP A 229 11.88 -19.70 17.45
C ASP A 229 12.90 -20.61 16.74
N SER A 230 12.38 -21.58 15.97
CA SER A 230 13.20 -22.40 15.06
C SER A 230 13.82 -21.55 13.94
N LYS A 231 14.91 -22.02 13.33
CA LYS A 231 15.47 -21.41 12.11
C LYS A 231 14.44 -21.10 11.02
N ASP A 232 13.49 -22.00 10.78
CA ASP A 232 12.46 -21.79 9.76
C ASP A 232 11.53 -20.64 10.11
N ARG A 233 11.15 -20.53 11.39
CA ARG A 233 10.33 -19.43 11.87
C ARG A 233 11.08 -18.10 11.82
N VAL A 234 12.37 -18.10 12.18
CA VAL A 234 13.25 -16.93 12.09
C VAL A 234 13.43 -16.47 10.65
N LYS A 235 13.67 -17.41 9.73
CA LYS A 235 13.71 -17.14 8.28
C LYS A 235 12.39 -16.57 7.79
N TRP A 236 11.26 -17.17 8.17
CA TRP A 236 9.93 -16.73 7.78
C TRP A 236 9.65 -15.28 8.21
N ARG A 237 9.85 -14.93 9.50
CA ARG A 237 9.62 -13.55 9.98
C ARG A 237 10.60 -12.54 9.39
N THR A 238 11.84 -12.96 9.13
CA THR A 238 12.85 -12.10 8.49
C THR A 238 12.49 -11.80 7.05
N LYS A 239 12.06 -12.83 6.31
CA LYS A 239 11.60 -12.68 4.93
C LYS A 239 10.36 -11.78 4.86
N GLN A 240 9.39 -11.95 5.76
CA GLN A 240 8.18 -11.11 5.80
C GLN A 240 8.51 -9.61 5.95
N ASN A 241 9.50 -9.26 6.79
CA ASN A 241 9.97 -7.88 6.90
C ASN A 241 10.49 -7.33 5.56
N LEU A 242 11.26 -8.12 4.83
CA LEU A 242 11.80 -7.76 3.52
C LEU A 242 10.70 -7.66 2.45
N ASP A 243 9.74 -8.58 2.49
CA ASP A 243 8.60 -8.65 1.57
C ASP A 243 7.75 -7.38 1.66
N PHE A 244 7.37 -6.99 2.88
CA PHE A 244 6.53 -5.82 3.10
C PHE A 244 7.30 -4.54 2.81
N SER A 245 8.58 -4.46 3.17
CA SER A 245 9.42 -3.30 2.85
C SER A 245 9.54 -3.10 1.34
N PHE A 246 9.74 -4.17 0.57
CA PHE A 246 9.77 -4.10 -0.90
C PHE A 246 8.46 -3.54 -1.45
N LEU A 247 7.34 -4.11 -1.01
CA LEU A 247 6.01 -3.74 -1.50
C LEU A 247 5.64 -2.30 -1.15
N MET A 248 5.94 -1.87 0.07
CA MET A 248 5.74 -0.48 0.52
C MET A 248 6.56 0.51 -0.30
N LEU A 249 7.86 0.24 -0.51
CA LEU A 249 8.72 1.09 -1.33
C LEU A 249 8.27 1.13 -2.79
N TYR A 250 7.82 0.00 -3.33
CA TYR A 250 7.27 -0.06 -4.68
C TYR A 250 5.95 0.73 -4.83
N ALA A 251 5.17 0.85 -3.76
CA ALA A 251 3.88 1.55 -3.75
C ALA A 251 3.97 3.06 -3.46
N GLN A 252 5.14 3.57 -3.04
CA GLN A 252 5.31 4.91 -2.45
C GLN A 252 4.86 6.07 -3.35
N ASP A 253 4.84 5.89 -4.67
CA ASP A 253 4.56 6.93 -5.65
C ASP A 253 3.31 6.62 -6.52
N LYS A 254 2.48 5.66 -6.09
CA LYS A 254 1.34 5.17 -6.85
C LYS A 254 -0.01 5.73 -6.40
N GLY A 255 -0.12 6.22 -5.17
CA GLY A 255 -1.36 6.82 -4.67
C GLY A 255 -1.20 7.66 -3.42
N THR A 256 -2.31 8.04 -2.80
CA THR A 256 -2.34 8.87 -1.58
C THR A 256 -2.14 8.03 -0.32
N TYR A 257 -2.83 6.89 -0.26
CA TYR A 257 -2.76 5.95 0.86
C TYR A 257 -2.34 4.57 0.37
N TYR A 258 -1.57 3.86 1.20
CA TYR A 258 -1.20 2.46 1.02
C TYR A 258 -1.84 1.61 2.11
N VAL A 259 -2.46 0.49 1.74
CA VAL A 259 -3.06 -0.47 2.66
C VAL A 259 -2.35 -1.81 2.53
N GLN A 260 -1.74 -2.28 3.61
CA GLN A 260 -1.18 -3.63 3.67
C GLN A 260 -2.30 -4.63 3.95
N LEU A 261 -2.41 -5.64 3.08
CA LEU A 261 -3.29 -6.80 3.24
C LEU A 261 -2.46 -8.09 3.20
N GLU A 262 -3.16 -9.21 3.32
CA GLU A 262 -2.67 -10.58 3.09
C GLU A 262 -3.51 -11.23 1.99
N ASP A 263 -3.05 -12.34 1.41
CA ASP A 263 -3.72 -13.02 0.30
C ASP A 263 -4.83 -13.98 0.74
N ASP A 264 -5.18 -14.00 2.02
CA ASP A 264 -6.20 -14.85 2.63
C ASP A 264 -7.20 -14.04 3.48
N VAL A 265 -7.70 -12.93 2.91
CA VAL A 265 -8.65 -12.03 3.55
C VAL A 265 -9.98 -11.92 2.80
N VAL A 266 -11.05 -11.70 3.55
CA VAL A 266 -12.37 -11.30 3.04
C VAL A 266 -12.65 -9.87 3.48
N ALA A 267 -13.13 -9.05 2.54
CA ALA A 267 -13.50 -7.67 2.79
C ALA A 267 -15.02 -7.51 2.97
N LYS A 268 -15.42 -6.54 3.80
CA LYS A 268 -16.81 -6.07 3.87
C LYS A 268 -17.25 -5.40 2.57
N SER A 269 -18.55 -5.38 2.33
CA SER A 269 -19.09 -4.46 1.33
C SER A 269 -18.74 -3.02 1.69
N ASP A 270 -18.50 -2.20 0.68
CA ASP A 270 -18.30 -0.75 0.83
C ASP A 270 -17.05 -0.40 1.66
N TYR A 271 -16.12 -1.34 1.80
CA TYR A 271 -14.88 -1.15 2.55
C TYR A 271 -14.07 0.04 2.01
N LEU A 272 -14.02 0.22 0.68
CA LEU A 272 -13.22 1.28 0.07
C LEU A 272 -13.75 2.66 0.40
N SER A 273 -15.02 2.93 0.16
CA SER A 273 -15.66 4.19 0.52
C SER A 273 -15.60 4.45 2.03
N THR A 274 -15.77 3.42 2.86
CA THR A 274 -15.60 3.51 4.31
C THR A 274 -14.18 3.93 4.70
N MET A 275 -13.15 3.31 4.10
CA MET A 275 -11.75 3.67 4.36
C MET A 275 -11.45 5.11 3.96
N LYS A 276 -11.89 5.55 2.77
CA LYS A 276 -11.70 6.93 2.30
C LYS A 276 -12.34 7.94 3.26
N ASN A 277 -13.63 7.75 3.56
CA ASN A 277 -14.36 8.62 4.46
C ASN A 277 -13.72 8.70 5.87
N PHE A 278 -13.15 7.59 6.36
CA PHE A 278 -12.45 7.59 7.63
C PHE A 278 -11.10 8.33 7.54
N ALA A 279 -10.32 8.09 6.49
CA ALA A 279 -9.06 8.79 6.25
C ALA A 279 -9.25 10.31 6.10
N ASP A 280 -10.29 10.75 5.39
CA ASP A 280 -10.60 12.16 5.19
C ASP A 280 -10.92 12.88 6.52
N LYS A 281 -11.68 12.20 7.41
CA LYS A 281 -11.98 12.72 8.76
C LYS A 281 -10.73 12.86 9.63
N GLU A 282 -9.71 12.08 9.35
CA GLU A 282 -8.49 12.00 10.14
C GLU A 282 -7.30 12.75 9.50
N THR A 283 -7.49 13.35 8.31
CA THR A 283 -6.42 13.96 7.50
C THR A 283 -5.68 15.11 8.19
N SER A 284 -6.36 15.86 9.07
CA SER A 284 -5.77 16.98 9.81
C SER A 284 -4.90 16.54 10.99
N LYS A 285 -4.92 15.26 11.37
CA LYS A 285 -4.18 14.75 12.52
C LYS A 285 -2.84 14.19 12.07
N ASP A 286 -1.83 14.36 12.92
CA ASP A 286 -0.53 13.74 12.69
C ASP A 286 -0.53 12.27 13.15
N LEU A 287 -1.11 11.42 12.31
CA LEU A 287 -1.21 9.98 12.55
C LEU A 287 -0.08 9.23 11.86
N LEU A 288 0.35 8.11 12.46
CA LEU A 288 1.25 7.17 11.81
C LEU A 288 0.49 6.28 10.82
N TYR A 289 -0.67 5.74 11.21
CA TYR A 289 -1.49 4.89 10.34
C TYR A 289 -2.94 4.76 10.84
N LEU A 290 -3.83 4.24 9.99
CA LEU A 290 -5.20 3.87 10.33
C LEU A 290 -5.35 2.34 10.35
N GLU A 291 -6.20 1.84 11.25
CA GLU A 291 -6.47 0.40 11.41
C GLU A 291 -7.89 0.03 10.99
N PHE A 292 -7.99 -0.92 10.06
CA PHE A 292 -9.27 -1.50 9.60
C PHE A 292 -9.42 -2.99 9.94
N SER A 293 -8.42 -3.59 10.61
CA SER A 293 -8.47 -4.92 11.24
C SER A 293 -7.57 -4.97 12.47
N GLN A 294 -7.94 -5.79 13.46
CA GLN A 294 -7.12 -6.09 14.65
C GLN A 294 -6.08 -7.17 14.40
N LEU A 295 -6.24 -7.94 13.33
CA LEU A 295 -5.45 -9.14 13.09
C LEU A 295 -4.10 -8.74 12.47
N GLY A 296 -3.05 -8.78 13.29
CA GLY A 296 -1.67 -8.54 12.86
C GLY A 296 -1.55 -7.27 12.01
N PHE A 297 -0.94 -7.43 10.83
CA PHE A 297 -0.66 -6.33 9.90
C PHE A 297 -1.78 -6.10 8.86
N ILE A 298 -2.87 -6.86 8.91
CA ILE A 298 -3.97 -6.73 7.96
C ILE A 298 -4.64 -5.37 8.16
N GLY A 299 -4.98 -4.72 7.04
CA GLY A 299 -5.79 -3.50 7.01
C GLY A 299 -5.12 -2.30 7.67
N LYS A 300 -3.78 -2.27 7.66
CA LYS A 300 -2.99 -1.13 8.14
C LYS A 300 -2.81 -0.15 6.98
N MET A 301 -3.38 1.04 7.11
CA MET A 301 -3.37 2.08 6.08
C MET A 301 -2.39 3.19 6.46
N PHE A 302 -1.44 3.47 5.58
CA PHE A 302 -0.41 4.48 5.74
C PHE A 302 -0.57 5.56 4.67
N ARG A 303 -0.12 6.78 4.93
CA ARG A 303 0.10 7.76 3.85
C ARG A 303 1.32 7.28 3.06
N THR A 304 1.24 7.31 1.73
CA THR A 304 2.34 6.82 0.88
C THR A 304 3.65 7.56 1.10
N ARG A 305 3.57 8.87 1.40
CA ARG A 305 4.73 9.72 1.77
C ARG A 305 5.48 9.24 3.02
N ASP A 306 4.81 8.51 3.92
CA ASP A 306 5.40 8.02 5.17
C ASP A 306 6.04 6.62 4.99
N LEU A 307 5.78 5.94 3.87
CA LEU A 307 6.29 4.59 3.60
C LEU A 307 7.83 4.48 3.57
N PRO A 308 8.60 5.45 3.05
CA PRO A 308 10.05 5.35 3.07
C PRO A 308 10.62 5.21 4.49
N MET A 309 10.17 6.06 5.42
CA MET A 309 10.61 6.03 6.82
C MET A 309 10.21 4.72 7.52
N ILE A 310 8.98 4.26 7.28
CA ILE A 310 8.48 3.02 7.87
C ILE A 310 9.25 1.80 7.33
N SER A 311 9.45 1.74 6.01
CA SER A 311 10.19 0.67 5.35
C SER A 311 11.65 0.65 5.77
N GLU A 312 12.27 1.82 5.93
CA GLU A 312 13.64 1.93 6.43
C GLU A 312 13.76 1.37 7.86
N PHE A 313 12.82 1.67 8.74
CA PHE A 313 12.80 1.09 10.09
C PHE A 313 12.65 -0.45 10.05
N PHE A 314 11.80 -0.97 9.17
CA PHE A 314 11.65 -2.41 8.99
C PHE A 314 12.93 -3.07 8.46
N LEU A 315 13.60 -2.45 7.49
CA LEU A 315 14.87 -2.91 6.95
C LEU A 315 15.98 -2.86 8.00
N MET A 316 16.02 -1.84 8.85
CA MET A 316 17.01 -1.72 9.92
C MET A 316 16.97 -2.91 10.89
N PHE A 317 15.77 -3.38 11.23
CA PHE A 317 15.57 -4.44 12.23
C PHE A 317 14.99 -5.74 11.64
N HIS A 318 15.15 -5.96 10.33
CA HIS A 318 14.49 -7.05 9.61
C HIS A 318 14.82 -8.44 10.19
N ARG A 319 16.00 -8.61 10.80
CA ARG A 319 16.46 -9.87 11.41
C ARG A 319 16.02 -10.04 12.86
N ASP A 320 15.67 -8.95 13.53
CA ASP A 320 15.58 -8.91 14.99
C ASP A 320 14.19 -9.19 15.52
N LYS A 321 13.14 -8.69 14.86
CA LYS A 321 11.75 -8.85 15.33
C LYS A 321 10.77 -9.08 14.17
N PRO A 322 9.61 -9.71 14.40
CA PRO A 322 8.52 -9.76 13.43
C PRO A 322 7.97 -8.36 13.10
N ILE A 323 7.37 -8.21 11.93
CA ILE A 323 6.90 -6.91 11.40
C ILE A 323 5.88 -6.21 12.31
N ASP A 324 4.93 -6.95 12.90
CA ASP A 324 3.93 -6.39 13.81
C ASP A 324 4.58 -5.74 15.04
N TRP A 325 5.64 -6.37 15.54
CA TRP A 325 6.39 -5.84 16.68
C TRP A 325 7.16 -4.61 16.26
N LEU A 326 7.81 -4.63 15.08
CA LEU A 326 8.52 -3.45 14.58
C LEU A 326 7.59 -2.25 14.43
N LEU A 327 6.38 -2.44 13.92
CA LEU A 327 5.38 -1.36 13.84
C LEU A 327 5.00 -0.82 15.23
N ASP A 328 4.79 -1.69 16.21
CA ASP A 328 4.54 -1.26 17.59
C ASP A 328 5.75 -0.55 18.23
N HIS A 329 6.98 -0.91 17.84
CA HIS A 329 8.19 -0.21 18.29
C HIS A 329 8.29 1.18 17.68
N ILE A 330 7.89 1.40 16.42
CA ILE A 330 7.80 2.76 15.85
C ILE A 330 6.86 3.61 16.70
N LEU A 331 5.69 3.08 17.04
CA LEU A 331 4.72 3.76 17.91
C LEU A 331 5.30 4.04 19.30
N TRP A 332 6.00 3.07 19.90
CA TRP A 332 6.61 3.24 21.21
C TRP A 332 7.63 4.38 21.20
N VAL A 333 8.54 4.38 20.23
CA VAL A 333 9.58 5.42 20.08
C VAL A 333 8.96 6.80 19.83
N LYS A 334 7.86 6.87 19.08
CA LYS A 334 7.21 8.14 18.75
C LYS A 334 6.29 8.70 19.83
N ALA A 335 5.67 7.84 20.65
CA ALA A 335 4.56 8.23 21.52
C ALA A 335 4.82 8.03 23.01
N CYS A 336 5.62 7.05 23.40
CA CYS A 336 5.69 6.63 24.80
C CYS A 336 6.79 7.38 25.56
N ASN A 337 6.43 7.89 26.74
CA ASN A 337 7.41 8.41 27.69
C ASN A 337 7.90 7.26 28.59
N PRO A 338 9.21 6.93 28.60
CA PRO A 338 9.77 5.86 29.44
C PRO A 338 9.56 6.06 30.94
N GLU A 339 9.32 7.29 31.40
CA GLU A 339 9.06 7.62 32.81
C GLU A 339 7.60 7.41 33.23
N LYS A 340 6.71 7.09 32.28
CA LYS A 340 5.28 6.88 32.53
C LYS A 340 4.87 5.42 32.40
N ASP A 341 3.67 5.13 32.89
CA ASP A 341 3.12 3.78 32.89
C ASP A 341 2.67 3.31 31.50
N ALA A 342 2.39 2.01 31.39
CA ALA A 342 1.92 1.40 30.16
C ALA A 342 0.56 1.95 29.70
N LYS A 343 -0.27 2.47 30.61
CA LYS A 343 -1.59 3.02 30.29
C LYS A 343 -1.46 4.35 29.55
N ASP A 344 -0.56 5.23 30.00
CA ASP A 344 -0.23 6.46 29.30
C ASP A 344 0.35 6.15 27.92
N CYS A 345 1.36 5.26 27.85
CA CYS A 345 1.96 4.83 26.57
C CYS A 345 0.89 4.30 25.59
N ASN A 346 0.00 3.42 26.03
CA ASN A 346 -1.08 2.92 25.17
C ASN A 346 -2.02 4.05 24.71
N THR A 347 -2.37 4.98 25.60
CA THR A 347 -3.21 6.13 25.25
C THR A 347 -2.54 7.01 24.19
N GLN A 348 -1.23 7.27 24.32
CA GLN A 348 -0.47 8.04 23.33
C GLN A 348 -0.36 7.30 22.00
N LYS A 349 -0.13 5.98 22.01
CA LYS A 349 -0.14 5.17 20.78
C LYS A 349 -1.49 5.25 20.05
N GLU A 350 -2.62 5.17 20.76
CA GLU A 350 -3.97 5.31 20.16
C GLU A 350 -4.23 6.69 19.53
N LEU A 351 -3.42 7.72 19.86
CA LEU A 351 -3.45 8.99 19.16
C LEU A 351 -2.79 8.92 17.79
N LEU A 352 -1.79 8.06 17.59
CA LEU A 352 -1.06 7.89 16.32
C LEU A 352 -1.61 6.75 15.44
N LYS A 353 -2.33 5.78 16.01
CA LYS A 353 -2.96 4.68 15.26
C LYS A 353 -4.47 4.66 15.44
N LYS A 354 -5.19 5.41 14.60
CA LYS A 354 -6.65 5.51 14.74
C LYS A 354 -7.33 4.29 14.13
N ARG A 355 -8.16 3.65 14.94
CA ARG A 355 -8.84 2.43 14.57
C ARG A 355 -10.29 2.67 14.17
N TYR A 356 -10.66 2.15 13.01
CA TYR A 356 -12.05 2.08 12.56
C TYR A 356 -12.75 0.86 13.19
N LYS A 357 -14.00 1.05 13.58
CA LYS A 357 -14.89 -0.01 14.06
C LYS A 357 -16.25 0.11 13.36
N PRO A 358 -16.83 -0.99 12.88
CA PRO A 358 -16.35 -2.39 12.95
C PRO A 358 -15.20 -2.69 11.97
N SER A 359 -14.43 -3.75 12.19
CA SER A 359 -13.36 -4.17 11.27
C SER A 359 -13.91 -4.43 9.86
N LEU A 360 -13.12 -4.11 8.84
CA LEU A 360 -13.47 -4.22 7.42
C LEU A 360 -12.87 -5.45 6.74
N PHE A 361 -11.88 -6.09 7.36
CA PHE A 361 -11.19 -7.28 6.84
C PHE A 361 -11.17 -8.41 7.86
N GLN A 362 -11.33 -9.64 7.37
CA GLN A 362 -11.27 -10.88 8.14
C GLN A 362 -10.32 -11.86 7.47
N HIS A 363 -9.36 -12.38 8.24
CA HIS A 363 -8.49 -13.48 7.80
C HIS A 363 -9.29 -14.79 7.69
N VAL A 364 -9.19 -15.49 6.58
CA VAL A 364 -9.90 -16.75 6.30
C VAL A 364 -8.95 -17.93 6.04
N GLY A 365 -7.63 -17.68 5.96
CA GLY A 365 -6.63 -18.72 5.75
C GLY A 365 -6.61 -19.73 6.90
N VAL A 366 -6.91 -20.99 6.64
CA VAL A 366 -6.78 -22.05 7.66
C VAL A 366 -5.34 -22.54 7.74
N HIS A 367 -4.66 -22.59 6.59
CA HIS A 367 -3.28 -23.03 6.46
C HIS A 367 -2.33 -21.83 6.31
N SER A 368 -1.49 -21.66 7.32
CA SER A 368 -0.41 -20.69 7.31
C SER A 368 0.62 -20.97 6.21
N SER A 369 1.28 -19.93 5.71
CA SER A 369 2.48 -20.06 4.87
C SER A 369 3.67 -20.68 5.62
N LEU A 370 3.67 -20.59 6.96
CA LEU A 370 4.60 -21.35 7.81
C LEU A 370 4.09 -22.79 7.93
N SER A 371 4.85 -23.74 7.38
CA SER A 371 4.47 -25.16 7.31
C SER A 371 4.03 -25.72 8.66
N GLY A 372 2.92 -26.46 8.64
CA GLY A 372 2.36 -27.13 9.83
C GLY A 372 1.53 -26.24 10.76
N LYS A 373 1.44 -24.92 10.54
CA LYS A 373 0.66 -24.02 11.42
C LYS A 373 -0.78 -23.84 10.92
N LEU A 374 -1.75 -24.28 11.73
CA LEU A 374 -3.18 -23.98 11.53
C LEU A 374 -3.53 -22.66 12.23
N GLN A 375 -4.27 -21.77 11.55
CA GLN A 375 -4.58 -20.42 12.08
C GLN A 375 -6.04 -20.00 11.84
N PRO A 376 -7.02 -20.52 12.60
CA PRO A 376 -8.41 -20.08 12.49
C PRO A 376 -8.63 -18.76 13.25
N LEU A 377 -7.95 -17.68 12.83
CA LEU A 377 -8.07 -16.36 13.44
C LEU A 377 -9.42 -15.71 13.08
N LYS A 378 -10.12 -15.17 14.08
CA LYS A 378 -11.35 -14.38 13.90
C LYS A 378 -11.19 -13.00 14.53
N ASP A 379 -11.49 -11.95 13.77
CA ASP A 379 -11.55 -10.59 14.30
C ASP A 379 -12.89 -10.38 15.00
N LYS A 380 -12.83 -10.10 16.30
CA LYS A 380 -14.01 -9.94 17.16
C LYS A 380 -14.91 -8.80 16.70
N ASP A 381 -14.34 -7.78 16.06
CA ASP A 381 -15.07 -6.58 15.63
C ASP A 381 -15.46 -6.62 14.16
N PHE A 382 -15.20 -7.71 13.42
CA PHE A 382 -15.68 -7.87 12.05
C PHE A 382 -17.21 -8.06 11.99
N GLY A 383 -17.82 -8.61 13.05
CA GLY A 383 -19.25 -8.89 13.09
C GLY A 383 -19.66 -9.99 12.11
N THR A 384 -20.96 -10.31 12.05
CA THR A 384 -21.53 -11.20 11.03
C THR A 384 -21.65 -10.44 9.71
N GLN A 385 -20.85 -10.82 8.72
CA GLN A 385 -21.04 -10.31 7.37
C GLN A 385 -22.35 -10.86 6.80
N ALA A 386 -23.13 -10.01 6.14
CA ALA A 386 -24.24 -10.48 5.32
C ALA A 386 -23.65 -11.35 4.20
N LEU A 387 -23.82 -12.66 4.31
CA LEU A 387 -23.25 -13.65 3.38
C LEU A 387 -23.93 -13.61 2.00
N PHE A 388 -25.03 -12.88 1.86
CA PHE A 388 -25.74 -12.64 0.62
C PHE A 388 -26.33 -11.23 0.61
N ARG A 389 -26.54 -10.69 -0.60
CA ARG A 389 -27.35 -9.48 -0.82
C ARG A 389 -28.71 -9.90 -1.36
N ALA A 390 -29.78 -9.42 -0.73
CA ALA A 390 -31.13 -9.67 -1.23
C ALA A 390 -31.28 -9.06 -2.64
N HIS A 391 -31.80 -9.87 -3.56
CA HIS A 391 -31.98 -9.50 -4.96
C HIS A 391 -33.19 -10.22 -5.55
N LYS A 392 -33.54 -9.90 -6.79
CA LYS A 392 -34.64 -10.55 -7.52
C LYS A 392 -34.13 -10.94 -8.90
N ASN A 393 -34.09 -12.23 -9.16
CA ASN A 393 -33.80 -12.76 -10.49
C ASN A 393 -35.09 -13.10 -11.24
N PRO A 394 -35.07 -13.13 -12.59
CA PRO A 394 -36.18 -13.64 -13.39
C PRO A 394 -36.52 -15.10 -13.05
N PRO A 395 -37.73 -15.60 -13.28
CA PRO A 395 -38.04 -17.01 -13.07
C PRO A 395 -37.15 -17.93 -13.92
N ALA A 396 -36.56 -18.94 -13.29
CA ALA A 396 -35.76 -19.98 -13.94
C ALA A 396 -35.99 -21.31 -13.23
N GLU A 397 -35.92 -22.40 -13.99
CA GLU A 397 -35.80 -23.75 -13.44
C GLU A 397 -34.31 -24.01 -13.16
N LEU A 398 -34.01 -24.36 -11.91
CA LEU A 398 -32.65 -24.47 -11.40
C LEU A 398 -32.29 -25.94 -11.19
N SER A 399 -31.11 -26.34 -11.63
CA SER A 399 -30.58 -27.67 -11.29
C SER A 399 -29.08 -27.63 -11.09
N THR A 400 -28.59 -28.51 -10.21
CA THR A 400 -27.16 -28.61 -9.92
C THR A 400 -26.83 -30.02 -9.45
N SER A 401 -25.63 -30.49 -9.78
CA SER A 401 -25.06 -31.72 -9.21
C SER A 401 -24.49 -31.51 -7.80
N LEU A 402 -24.30 -30.25 -7.39
CA LEU A 402 -23.65 -29.89 -6.14
C LEU A 402 -24.60 -30.09 -4.95
N ILE A 403 -24.13 -30.82 -3.94
CA ILE A 403 -24.90 -31.07 -2.72
C ILE A 403 -24.75 -29.86 -1.81
N HIS A 404 -25.87 -29.18 -1.57
CA HIS A 404 -25.90 -28.01 -0.71
C HIS A 404 -25.84 -28.38 0.78
N TYR A 405 -25.23 -27.50 1.57
CA TYR A 405 -25.09 -27.62 2.99
C TYR A 405 -26.29 -26.97 3.69
N GLN A 406 -26.98 -27.74 4.53
CA GLN A 406 -28.16 -27.29 5.28
C GLN A 406 -29.22 -26.62 4.39
N GLN A 407 -29.62 -25.38 4.71
CA GLN A 407 -30.61 -24.60 3.97
C GLN A 407 -30.01 -23.72 2.86
N HIS A 408 -28.70 -23.78 2.59
CA HIS A 408 -28.03 -22.87 1.65
C HIS A 408 -28.13 -23.36 0.20
N SER A 409 -29.35 -23.56 -0.29
CA SER A 409 -29.65 -24.14 -1.61
C SER A 409 -29.52 -23.15 -2.77
N LEU A 410 -29.39 -23.69 -3.99
CA LEU A 410 -29.28 -22.89 -5.22
C LEU A 410 -30.52 -22.03 -5.44
N ASP A 411 -31.71 -22.58 -5.16
CA ASP A 411 -32.99 -21.85 -5.26
C ASP A 411 -33.05 -20.63 -4.35
N ARG A 412 -32.54 -20.77 -3.11
CA ARG A 412 -32.54 -19.67 -2.14
C ARG A 412 -31.51 -18.61 -2.50
N ALA A 413 -30.36 -19.03 -3.02
CA ALA A 413 -29.36 -18.12 -3.57
C ALA A 413 -29.92 -17.32 -4.75
N TYR A 414 -30.52 -18.01 -5.72
CA TYR A 414 -31.10 -17.41 -6.91
C TYR A 414 -32.32 -16.52 -6.59
N GLY A 415 -33.10 -16.87 -5.58
CA GLY A 415 -34.20 -16.05 -5.09
C GLY A 415 -33.77 -14.83 -4.28
N GLY A 416 -32.47 -14.65 -4.02
CA GLY A 416 -31.96 -13.58 -3.16
C GLY A 416 -32.39 -13.69 -1.70
N VAL A 417 -32.64 -14.92 -1.22
CA VAL A 417 -33.08 -15.22 0.15
C VAL A 417 -31.91 -15.66 1.03
N ASP A 418 -30.87 -16.24 0.42
CA ASP A 418 -29.71 -16.82 1.11
C ASP A 418 -28.49 -16.83 0.17
N PHE A 419 -27.38 -17.46 0.57
CA PHE A 419 -26.26 -17.82 -0.31
C PHE A 419 -26.31 -19.30 -0.67
N PHE A 420 -25.56 -19.69 -1.70
CA PHE A 420 -25.37 -21.09 -2.06
C PHE A 420 -24.10 -21.61 -1.40
N TRP A 421 -24.22 -22.63 -0.55
CA TRP A 421 -23.08 -23.32 0.05
C TRP A 421 -23.19 -24.78 -0.28
N ALA A 422 -22.22 -25.31 -1.02
CA ALA A 422 -22.20 -26.71 -1.41
C ALA A 422 -20.81 -27.33 -1.21
N THR A 423 -20.74 -28.63 -1.43
CA THR A 423 -19.47 -29.37 -1.49
C THR A 423 -18.53 -28.79 -2.54
N ALA A 424 -17.22 -28.93 -2.33
CA ALA A 424 -16.22 -28.49 -3.29
C ALA A 424 -16.47 -29.14 -4.66
N PRO A 425 -16.52 -28.36 -5.76
CA PRO A 425 -16.86 -28.89 -7.08
C PRO A 425 -15.79 -29.85 -7.59
N ILE A 426 -16.21 -30.96 -8.21
CA ILE A 426 -15.36 -31.89 -8.92
C ILE A 426 -15.58 -31.78 -10.44
N LYS A 427 -14.71 -32.43 -11.22
CA LYS A 427 -14.82 -32.42 -12.68
C LYS A 427 -16.21 -32.91 -13.11
N ASN A 428 -16.85 -32.15 -14.00
CA ASN A 428 -18.21 -32.35 -14.53
C ASN A 428 -19.37 -31.94 -13.59
N ASP A 429 -19.09 -31.33 -12.45
CA ASP A 429 -20.16 -30.67 -11.70
C ASP A 429 -20.75 -29.49 -12.47
N TYR A 430 -22.05 -29.25 -12.27
CA TYR A 430 -22.78 -28.21 -12.98
C TYR A 430 -23.73 -27.42 -12.08
N ILE A 431 -23.96 -26.18 -12.49
CA ILE A 431 -25.09 -25.34 -12.08
C ILE A 431 -25.77 -24.91 -13.37
N LEU A 432 -27.06 -25.21 -13.51
CA LEU A 432 -27.86 -24.96 -14.69
C LEU A 432 -29.02 -24.03 -14.33
N PHE A 433 -29.13 -22.95 -15.11
CA PHE A 433 -30.24 -22.01 -15.07
C PHE A 433 -31.03 -22.15 -16.38
N ASN A 434 -32.22 -22.73 -16.31
CA ASN A 434 -33.09 -22.93 -17.47
C ASN A 434 -34.20 -21.86 -17.49
N PHE A 435 -34.14 -20.96 -18.48
CA PHE A 435 -35.11 -19.88 -18.64
C PHE A 435 -36.13 -20.25 -19.70
N SER A 436 -37.42 -20.16 -19.36
CA SER A 436 -38.52 -20.49 -20.28
C SER A 436 -38.71 -19.47 -21.40
N LEU A 437 -38.20 -18.25 -21.22
CA LEU A 437 -38.22 -17.18 -22.22
C LEU A 437 -36.81 -16.64 -22.42
N PRO A 438 -36.47 -16.14 -23.62
CA PRO A 438 -35.21 -15.44 -23.84
C PRO A 438 -35.05 -14.26 -22.87
N ILE A 439 -33.91 -14.20 -22.16
CA ILE A 439 -33.64 -13.16 -21.17
C ILE A 439 -32.43 -12.33 -21.61
N ASN A 440 -32.56 -11.01 -21.47
CA ASN A 440 -31.43 -10.09 -21.63
C ASN A 440 -30.66 -9.99 -20.31
N ILE A 441 -29.46 -10.59 -20.27
CA ILE A 441 -28.59 -10.55 -19.10
C ILE A 441 -27.88 -9.20 -19.06
N THR A 442 -28.41 -8.28 -18.26
CA THR A 442 -27.85 -6.92 -18.09
C THR A 442 -26.82 -6.84 -16.97
N ARG A 443 -26.81 -7.81 -16.06
CA ARG A 443 -25.83 -7.97 -14.97
C ARG A 443 -25.60 -9.45 -14.73
N SER A 444 -24.34 -9.89 -14.84
CA SER A 444 -23.89 -11.16 -14.26
C SER A 444 -23.16 -10.78 -12.98
N VAL A 445 -23.70 -11.17 -11.82
CA VAL A 445 -23.10 -10.88 -10.50
C VAL A 445 -22.08 -11.95 -10.16
#